data_AF-A0A7J4UNV4-F1
#
_entry.id   AF-A0A7J4UNV4-F1
#
_cell.length_a   1.000
_cell.length_b   1.000
_cell.length_c   1.000
_cell.angle_alpha   90.00
_cell.angle_beta   90.00
_cell.angle_gamma   90.00
#
_symmetry.space_group_name_H-M   'P 1'
#
loop_
_entity.id
_entity.type
_entity.pdbx_description
1 polymer ?
#
loop_
_entity_poly.entity_id
_entity_poly.type
_entity_poly.pdbx_seq_one_letter_code
_entity_poly.pdbx_strand_id
1 'polypeptide(L)'
;MSNITNETKAIFANLQESFETASPDQGMGSLGEWPTKGEHACYVLSMDVGEGKFRQTGDQQEFPALSVQFHYQLCEDPDRTEPLIWNGAPMVIPNDPSLLTHEGSQIRAKIELGRLKGHLKTIIGRDPNNLENAVEEVDNKLKSDNTVACMVICQYTQRGETTYKSEKLKSLLSI
;
A
#
# COMPACT_ATOMS: atom_id res chain seq x y z
N MET A 1 -17.72 2.24 -8.39
CA MET A 1 -17.96 1.08 -7.50
C MET A 1 -16.84 0.08 -7.74
N SER A 2 -15.78 0.10 -6.93
CA SER A 2 -14.88 -1.04 -6.82
C SER A 2 -15.59 -2.08 -5.95
N ASN A 3 -16.21 -3.07 -6.59
CA ASN A 3 -16.71 -4.26 -5.90
C ASN A 3 -15.52 -5.22 -5.84
N ILE A 4 -15.07 -5.57 -4.64
CA ILE A 4 -14.09 -6.65 -4.45
C ILE A 4 -14.66 -7.89 -5.15
N THR A 5 -14.02 -8.32 -6.24
CA THR A 5 -14.52 -9.40 -7.08
C THR A 5 -14.33 -10.75 -6.38
N ASN A 6 -15.10 -11.77 -6.76
CA ASN A 6 -14.88 -13.13 -6.26
C ASN A 6 -13.45 -13.64 -6.55
N GLU A 7 -12.87 -13.20 -7.66
CA GLU A 7 -11.47 -13.46 -8.01
C GLU A 7 -10.52 -12.79 -7.02
N THR A 8 -10.78 -11.53 -6.65
CA THR A 8 -10.00 -10.83 -5.62
C THR A 8 -10.10 -11.51 -4.25
N LYS A 9 -11.27 -12.05 -3.90
CA LYS A 9 -11.45 -12.83 -2.66
C LYS A 9 -10.64 -14.12 -2.64
N ALA A 10 -10.58 -14.83 -3.76
CA ALA A 10 -9.73 -16.02 -3.89
C ALA A 10 -8.23 -15.68 -3.71
N ILE A 11 -7.81 -14.50 -4.15
CA ILE A 11 -6.45 -14.00 -3.95
C ILE A 11 -6.15 -13.78 -2.47
N PHE A 12 -7.10 -13.20 -1.71
CA PHE A 12 -6.90 -13.00 -0.27
C PHE A 12 -6.70 -14.31 0.49
N ALA A 13 -7.44 -15.36 0.14
CA ALA A 13 -7.28 -16.68 0.75
C ALA A 13 -5.85 -17.23 0.55
N ASN A 14 -5.27 -17.06 -0.64
CA ASN A 14 -3.91 -17.53 -0.94
C ASN A 14 -2.84 -16.72 -0.20
N LEU A 15 -3.09 -15.43 0.06
CA LEU A 15 -2.13 -14.54 0.71
C LEU A 15 -2.18 -14.59 2.24
N GLN A 16 -3.20 -15.21 2.83
CA GLN A 16 -3.53 -15.11 4.25
C GLN A 16 -2.38 -15.57 5.17
N GLU A 17 -1.76 -16.73 4.91
CA GLU A 17 -0.65 -17.24 5.73
C GLU A 17 0.58 -16.31 5.67
N SER A 18 0.88 -15.78 4.48
CA SER A 18 1.97 -14.81 4.30
C SER A 18 1.66 -13.47 5.01
N PHE A 19 0.39 -13.07 5.06
CA PHE A 19 -0.05 -11.83 5.68
C PHE A 19 0.07 -11.88 7.21
N GLU A 20 -0.30 -13.00 7.82
CA GLU A 20 -0.20 -13.20 9.28
C GLU A 20 1.24 -13.03 9.77
N THR A 21 2.21 -13.53 8.99
CA THR A 21 3.65 -13.50 9.33
C THR A 21 4.39 -12.25 8.84
N ALA A 22 3.76 -11.39 8.04
CA ALA A 22 4.37 -10.18 7.51
C ALA A 22 4.64 -9.12 8.61
N SER A 23 5.78 -8.42 8.49
CA SER A 23 6.18 -7.29 9.34
C SER A 23 6.05 -5.97 8.56
N PRO A 24 5.68 -4.84 9.19
CA PRO A 24 5.53 -3.56 8.49
C PRO A 24 6.82 -3.07 7.82
N ASP A 25 6.79 -2.78 6.52
CA ASP A 25 7.97 -2.42 5.71
C ASP A 25 7.72 -1.19 4.80
N GLN A 26 8.70 -0.80 3.96
CA GLN A 26 8.75 0.36 3.07
C GLN A 26 9.06 -0.11 1.62
N GLY A 27 8.25 0.26 0.62
CA GLY A 27 8.41 -0.20 -0.78
C GLY A 27 7.99 0.86 -1.80
N MET A 28 8.25 0.64 -3.09
CA MET A 28 8.57 1.72 -4.06
C MET A 28 7.53 1.91 -5.19
N GLY A 29 7.31 3.15 -5.61
CA GLY A 29 6.47 3.57 -6.75
C GLY A 29 6.91 4.90 -7.38
N SER A 30 6.45 5.14 -8.61
CA SER A 30 6.72 6.32 -9.43
C SER A 30 5.38 6.84 -9.94
N LEU A 31 4.77 7.82 -9.27
CA LEU A 31 3.45 8.33 -9.66
C LEU A 31 3.31 9.81 -9.34
N GLY A 32 3.40 10.65 -10.37
CA GLY A 32 3.04 12.07 -10.26
C GLY A 32 3.79 12.86 -9.17
N GLU A 33 3.20 13.99 -8.82
CA GLU A 33 3.69 14.85 -7.75
C GLU A 33 3.42 14.22 -6.38
N TRP A 34 4.43 14.25 -5.51
CA TRP A 34 4.34 13.73 -4.14
C TRP A 34 4.79 14.84 -3.17
N PRO A 35 4.34 14.81 -1.91
CA PRO A 35 4.90 15.65 -0.86
C PRO A 35 6.40 15.43 -0.74
N THR A 36 7.14 16.46 -0.33
CA THR A 36 8.60 16.38 -0.14
C THR A 36 8.99 15.22 0.79
N LYS A 37 10.25 14.76 0.73
CA LYS A 37 10.73 13.71 1.63
C LYS A 37 10.60 14.16 3.09
N GLY A 38 9.93 13.38 3.95
CA GLY A 38 9.68 13.74 5.35
C GLY A 38 8.38 13.15 5.90
N GLU A 39 8.02 13.57 7.11
CA GLU A 39 6.72 13.25 7.71
C GLU A 39 5.72 14.38 7.39
N HIS A 40 4.51 14.02 6.94
CA HIS A 40 3.44 14.97 6.63
C HIS A 40 2.13 14.50 7.25
N ALA A 41 1.33 15.44 7.76
CA ALA A 41 -0.04 15.15 8.16
C ALA A 41 -0.91 15.04 6.90
N CYS A 42 -1.68 13.96 6.79
CA CYS A 42 -2.54 13.73 5.64
C CYS A 42 -3.85 13.03 6.01
N TYR A 43 -4.83 13.16 5.12
CA TYR A 43 -6.02 12.34 5.09
C TYR A 43 -5.82 11.19 4.10
N VAL A 44 -6.15 9.96 4.51
CA VAL A 44 -6.40 8.86 3.58
C VAL A 44 -7.82 9.03 3.04
N LEU A 45 -7.94 9.18 1.72
CA LEU A 45 -9.19 9.48 1.04
C LEU A 45 -9.89 8.20 0.57
N SER A 46 -9.16 7.35 -0.15
CA SER A 46 -9.70 6.12 -0.75
C SER A 46 -8.60 5.09 -0.91
N MET A 47 -9.03 3.87 -1.22
CA MET A 47 -8.18 2.74 -1.53
C MET A 47 -8.73 2.04 -2.78
N ASP A 48 -7.89 1.92 -3.80
CA ASP A 48 -8.16 1.12 -4.98
C ASP A 48 -7.56 -0.28 -4.78
N VAL A 49 -8.39 -1.29 -4.97
CA VAL A 49 -8.01 -2.70 -4.92
C VAL A 49 -8.40 -3.34 -6.23
N GLY A 50 -7.46 -4.03 -6.87
CA GLY A 50 -7.73 -4.71 -8.12
C GLY A 50 -6.66 -5.72 -8.48
N GLU A 51 -6.83 -6.30 -9.66
CA GLU A 51 -5.89 -7.24 -10.23
C GLU A 51 -4.70 -6.50 -10.86
N GLY A 52 -3.54 -7.12 -10.77
CA GLY A 52 -2.31 -6.63 -11.35
C GLY A 52 -1.40 -7.77 -11.81
N LYS A 53 -0.19 -7.39 -12.20
CA LYS A 53 0.86 -8.34 -12.57
C LYS A 53 2.12 -8.05 -11.80
N PHE A 54 2.67 -9.07 -11.15
CA PHE A 54 3.96 -9.00 -10.49
C PHE A 54 5.02 -9.55 -11.44
N ARG A 55 5.94 -8.68 -11.88
CA ARG A 55 7.04 -9.09 -12.76
C ARG A 55 8.28 -9.47 -11.96
N GLN A 56 8.66 -10.73 -11.97
CA GLN A 56 9.85 -11.22 -11.31
C GLN A 56 11.12 -10.56 -11.88
N THR A 57 12.05 -10.26 -10.98
CA THR A 57 13.38 -9.74 -11.33
C THR A 57 14.25 -10.86 -11.89
N GLY A 58 15.07 -10.57 -12.90
CA GLY A 58 16.00 -11.52 -13.51
C GLY A 58 15.48 -12.14 -14.80
N ASP A 59 14.37 -12.84 -14.74
CA ASP A 59 13.76 -13.55 -15.90
C ASP A 59 12.54 -12.85 -16.50
N GLN A 60 12.06 -11.77 -15.87
CA GLN A 60 10.91 -10.98 -16.30
C GLN A 60 9.59 -11.78 -16.36
N GLN A 61 9.52 -12.95 -15.71
CA GLN A 61 8.29 -13.74 -15.66
C GLN A 61 7.18 -12.96 -14.93
N GLU A 62 5.96 -12.99 -15.45
CA GLU A 62 4.80 -12.30 -14.87
C GLU A 62 3.89 -13.29 -14.13
N PHE A 63 3.51 -12.92 -12.91
CA PHE A 63 2.59 -13.66 -12.07
C PHE A 63 1.34 -12.82 -11.81
N PRO A 64 0.14 -13.43 -11.75
CA PRO A 64 -1.06 -12.77 -11.25
C PRO A 64 -0.81 -12.15 -9.86
N ALA A 65 -1.30 -10.94 -9.65
CA ALA A 65 -1.05 -10.19 -8.43
C ALA A 65 -2.27 -9.42 -7.94
N LEU A 66 -2.32 -9.19 -6.63
CA LEU A 66 -3.12 -8.16 -6.00
C LEU A 66 -2.40 -6.81 -6.16
N SER A 67 -3.11 -5.80 -6.63
CA SER A 67 -2.64 -4.42 -6.65
C SER A 67 -3.50 -3.58 -5.69
N VAL A 68 -2.85 -2.95 -4.72
CA VAL A 68 -3.50 -2.02 -3.78
C VAL A 68 -2.85 -0.65 -3.88
N GLN A 69 -3.65 0.40 -3.98
CA GLN A 69 -3.17 1.77 -4.00
C GLN A 69 -4.03 2.66 -3.10
N PHE A 70 -3.37 3.47 -2.28
CA PHE A 70 -4.02 4.45 -1.42
C PHE A 70 -3.93 5.84 -2.03
N HIS A 71 -4.96 6.65 -1.77
CA HIS A 71 -5.05 8.03 -2.22
C HIS A 71 -5.10 8.95 -1.02
N TYR A 72 -4.38 10.07 -1.11
CA TYR A 72 -4.13 10.94 0.03
C TYR A 72 -4.36 12.40 -0.31
N GLN A 73 -4.56 13.21 0.73
CA GLN A 73 -4.54 14.66 0.67
C GLN A 73 -3.77 15.22 1.86
N LEU A 74 -2.94 16.25 1.63
CA LEU A 74 -2.22 16.92 2.71
C LEU A 74 -3.23 17.65 3.62
N CYS A 75 -2.99 17.62 4.92
CA CYS A 75 -3.78 18.42 5.86
C CYS A 75 -3.41 19.91 5.75
N GLU A 76 -2.12 20.20 5.61
CA GLU A 76 -1.56 21.54 5.47
C GLU A 76 -0.59 21.56 4.28
N ASP A 77 -0.76 22.55 3.40
CA ASP A 77 0.09 22.77 2.24
C ASP A 77 0.23 24.29 2.03
N PRO A 78 1.18 24.95 2.73
CA PRO A 78 1.27 26.41 2.77
C PRO A 78 1.63 27.03 1.42
N ASP A 79 2.16 26.23 0.49
CA ASP A 79 2.59 26.67 -0.83
C ASP A 79 1.45 26.64 -1.86
N ARG A 80 0.24 26.21 -1.46
CA ARG A 80 -0.91 26.03 -2.37
C ARG A 80 -2.22 26.58 -1.79
N THR A 81 -3.11 26.99 -2.69
CA THR A 81 -4.49 27.36 -2.35
C THR A 81 -5.33 26.14 -1.94
N GLU A 82 -5.10 25.00 -2.60
CA GLU A 82 -5.74 23.72 -2.28
C GLU A 82 -4.65 22.71 -1.91
N PRO A 83 -4.84 21.91 -0.83
CA PRO A 83 -3.85 20.94 -0.43
C PRO A 83 -3.55 19.90 -1.52
N LEU A 84 -2.28 19.52 -1.67
CA LEU A 84 -1.89 18.47 -2.61
C LEU A 84 -2.67 17.17 -2.36
N ILE A 85 -3.33 16.69 -3.42
CA ILE A 85 -3.90 15.34 -3.53
C ILE A 85 -2.94 14.50 -4.36
N TRP A 86 -2.60 13.30 -3.89
CA TRP A 86 -1.69 12.41 -4.61
C TRP A 86 -2.03 10.93 -4.43
N ASN A 87 -1.46 10.12 -5.31
CA ASN A 87 -1.56 8.67 -5.28
C ASN A 87 -0.30 8.08 -4.64
N GLY A 88 -0.50 7.22 -3.63
CA GLY A 88 0.55 6.42 -3.00
C GLY A 88 1.24 5.48 -3.97
N ALA A 89 2.35 4.89 -3.54
CA ALA A 89 3.04 3.90 -4.37
C ALA A 89 2.21 2.60 -4.38
N PRO A 90 1.92 2.04 -5.56
CA PRO A 90 1.11 0.84 -5.66
C PRO A 90 1.83 -0.32 -4.98
N MET A 91 1.11 -1.09 -4.19
CA MET A 91 1.57 -2.31 -3.55
C MET A 91 1.13 -3.48 -4.42
N VAL A 92 2.09 -4.09 -5.11
CA VAL A 92 1.83 -5.21 -6.02
C VAL A 92 2.36 -6.49 -5.39
N ILE A 93 1.44 -7.40 -5.05
CA ILE A 93 1.72 -8.62 -4.29
C ILE A 93 1.31 -9.82 -5.14
N PRO A 94 2.22 -10.75 -5.49
CA PRO A 94 1.87 -11.91 -6.29
C PRO A 94 0.88 -12.80 -5.53
N ASN A 95 -0.13 -13.35 -6.20
CA ASN A 95 -1.20 -14.14 -5.56
C ASN A 95 -0.66 -15.40 -4.86
N ASP A 96 0.44 -15.94 -5.37
CA ASP A 96 1.16 -17.06 -4.77
C ASP A 96 2.66 -16.74 -4.74
N PRO A 97 3.17 -16.19 -3.63
CA PRO A 97 4.59 -15.89 -3.46
C PRO A 97 5.51 -17.11 -3.53
N SER A 98 4.99 -18.33 -3.30
CA SER A 98 5.80 -19.56 -3.31
C SER A 98 6.29 -19.95 -4.70
N LEU A 99 5.64 -19.43 -5.75
CA LEU A 99 6.02 -19.62 -7.15
C LEU A 99 7.21 -18.76 -7.58
N LEU A 100 7.60 -17.78 -6.77
CA LEU A 100 8.76 -16.93 -7.06
C LEU A 100 10.06 -17.70 -6.85
N THR A 101 10.96 -17.65 -7.82
CA THR A 101 12.25 -18.35 -7.77
C THR A 101 13.42 -17.41 -7.49
N HIS A 102 13.26 -16.10 -7.73
CA HIS A 102 14.31 -15.11 -7.50
C HIS A 102 14.21 -14.51 -6.08
N GLU A 103 15.27 -14.62 -5.28
CA GLU A 103 15.32 -14.15 -3.88
C GLU A 103 14.92 -12.67 -3.75
N GLY A 104 15.48 -11.78 -4.57
CA GLY A 104 15.11 -10.35 -4.55
C GLY A 104 13.62 -10.10 -4.84
N SER A 105 12.95 -10.99 -5.58
CA SER A 105 11.52 -10.88 -5.86
C SER A 105 10.67 -11.40 -4.70
N GLN A 106 11.13 -12.46 -4.02
CA GLN A 106 10.51 -12.97 -2.79
C GLN A 106 10.58 -11.91 -1.67
N ILE A 107 11.75 -11.28 -1.50
CA ILE A 107 11.94 -10.17 -0.56
C ILE A 107 11.00 -9.02 -0.91
N ARG A 108 10.91 -8.62 -2.18
CA ARG A 108 10.00 -7.55 -2.61
C ARG A 108 8.53 -7.89 -2.32
N ALA A 109 8.08 -9.11 -2.62
CA ALA A 109 6.72 -9.53 -2.30
C ALA A 109 6.42 -9.44 -0.79
N LYS A 110 7.38 -9.85 0.05
CA LYS A 110 7.27 -9.74 1.51
C LYS A 110 7.21 -8.28 2.00
N ILE A 111 8.06 -7.41 1.43
CA ILE A 111 8.06 -5.97 1.71
C ILE A 111 6.68 -5.37 1.39
N GLU A 112 6.15 -5.62 0.19
CA GLU A 112 4.86 -5.05 -0.25
C GLU A 112 3.69 -5.54 0.62
N LEU A 113 3.69 -6.82 1.01
CA LEU A 113 2.68 -7.35 1.93
C LEU A 113 2.81 -6.73 3.34
N GLY A 114 4.03 -6.52 3.81
CA GLY A 114 4.33 -5.81 5.05
C GLY A 114 3.82 -4.37 5.04
N ARG A 115 4.04 -3.65 3.93
CA ARG A 115 3.51 -2.29 3.75
C ARG A 115 2.00 -2.26 3.84
N LEU A 116 1.31 -3.15 3.12
CA LEU A 116 -0.14 -3.24 3.13
C LEU A 116 -0.66 -3.47 4.56
N LYS A 117 -0.09 -4.45 5.26
CA LYS A 117 -0.43 -4.71 6.67
C LYS A 117 -0.21 -3.48 7.56
N GLY A 118 0.89 -2.76 7.38
CA GLY A 118 1.17 -1.51 8.10
C GLY A 118 0.14 -0.41 7.85
N HIS A 119 -0.32 -0.26 6.60
CA HIS A 119 -1.36 0.71 6.23
C HIS A 119 -2.71 0.33 6.84
N LEU A 120 -3.13 -0.93 6.65
CA LEU A 120 -4.38 -1.44 7.22
C LEU A 120 -4.38 -1.30 8.75
N LYS A 121 -3.29 -1.70 9.42
CA LYS A 121 -3.13 -1.53 10.87
C LYS A 121 -3.29 -0.08 11.32
N THR A 122 -2.68 0.85 10.59
CA THR A 122 -2.73 2.27 10.95
C THR A 122 -4.14 2.85 10.78
N ILE A 123 -4.83 2.48 9.71
CA ILE A 123 -6.18 2.97 9.40
C ILE A 123 -7.24 2.36 10.33
N ILE A 124 -7.09 1.07 10.64
CA ILE A 124 -8.00 0.33 11.54
C ILE A 124 -7.71 0.66 13.02
N GLY A 125 -6.46 0.98 13.37
CA GLY A 125 -6.03 1.28 14.74
C GLY A 125 -5.71 0.03 15.59
N ARG A 126 -5.66 -1.16 14.98
CA ARG A 126 -5.28 -2.44 15.62
C ARG A 126 -4.64 -3.36 14.59
N ASP A 127 -3.94 -4.39 15.06
CA ASP A 127 -3.29 -5.36 14.16
C ASP A 127 -4.35 -6.21 13.44
N PRO A 128 -4.41 -6.18 12.08
CA PRO A 128 -5.33 -7.02 11.33
C PRO A 128 -4.81 -8.46 11.28
N ASN A 129 -5.68 -9.42 11.61
CA ASN A 129 -5.37 -10.84 11.57
C ASN A 129 -5.91 -11.53 10.30
N ASN A 130 -6.79 -10.89 9.54
CA ASN A 130 -7.35 -11.42 8.30
C ASN A 130 -7.31 -10.34 7.21
N LEU A 131 -6.70 -10.65 6.07
CA LEU A 131 -6.48 -9.68 5.01
C LEU A 131 -7.80 -9.23 4.36
N GLU A 132 -8.68 -10.17 4.01
CA GLU A 132 -9.97 -9.88 3.36
C GLU A 132 -10.82 -8.95 4.23
N ASN A 133 -11.04 -9.33 5.49
CA ASN A 133 -11.82 -8.55 6.43
C ASN A 133 -11.21 -7.16 6.68
N ALA A 134 -9.88 -7.07 6.75
CA ALA A 134 -9.19 -5.80 6.98
C ALA A 134 -9.31 -4.85 5.77
N VAL A 135 -9.18 -5.38 4.55
CA VAL A 135 -9.39 -4.61 3.32
C VAL A 135 -10.83 -4.14 3.23
N GLU A 136 -11.81 -5.02 3.50
CA GLU A 136 -13.24 -4.66 3.51
C GLU A 136 -13.56 -3.62 4.59
N GLU A 137 -13.02 -3.75 5.79
CA GLU A 137 -13.19 -2.78 6.89
C GLU A 137 -12.63 -1.40 6.50
N VAL A 138 -11.44 -1.34 5.91
CA VAL A 138 -10.83 -0.08 5.43
C VAL A 138 -11.63 0.52 4.27
N ASP A 139 -12.02 -0.28 3.29
CA ASP A 139 -12.81 0.17 2.14
C ASP A 139 -14.16 0.76 2.59
N ASN A 140 -14.88 0.07 3.49
CA ASN A 140 -16.12 0.57 4.07
C ASN A 140 -15.90 1.85 4.90
N LYS A 141 -14.81 1.93 5.66
CA LYS A 141 -14.46 3.11 6.45
C LYS A 141 -14.26 4.32 5.52
N LEU A 142 -13.43 4.19 4.50
CA LEU A 142 -13.11 5.29 3.58
C LEU A 142 -14.29 5.71 2.69
N LYS A 143 -15.21 4.80 2.34
CA LYS A 143 -16.43 5.11 1.57
C LYS A 143 -17.50 5.87 2.36
N SER A 144 -17.48 5.80 3.69
CA SER A 144 -18.53 6.37 4.56
C SER A 144 -18.36 7.87 4.88
N ASP A 145 -17.72 8.64 3.99
CA ASP A 145 -17.23 10.02 4.21
C ASP A 145 -16.27 10.18 5.42
N ASN A 146 -15.79 9.07 5.97
CA ASN A 146 -14.78 9.08 7.02
C ASN A 146 -13.40 9.10 6.39
N THR A 147 -12.83 10.30 6.24
CA THR A 147 -11.39 10.43 6.00
C THR A 147 -10.63 10.03 7.26
N VAL A 148 -9.51 9.33 7.09
CA VAL A 148 -8.65 8.95 8.21
C VAL A 148 -7.43 9.84 8.24
N ALA A 149 -7.31 10.67 9.29
CA ALA A 149 -6.14 11.48 9.51
C ALA A 149 -4.98 10.60 10.05
N CYS A 150 -3.81 10.72 9.42
CA CYS A 150 -2.59 10.02 9.85
C CYS A 150 -1.34 10.82 9.47
N MET A 151 -0.17 10.38 9.92
CA MET A 151 1.11 10.83 9.39
C MET A 151 1.53 9.90 8.26
N VAL A 152 1.87 10.47 7.10
CA VAL A 152 2.57 9.77 6.02
C VAL A 152 4.05 10.11 6.07
N ILE A 153 4.90 9.10 5.99
CA ILE A 153 6.35 9.26 5.89
C ILE A 153 6.76 8.99 4.45
N CYS A 154 7.06 10.05 3.70
CA CYS A 154 7.51 9.98 2.32
C CYS A 154 9.03 9.80 2.26
N GLN A 155 9.48 8.78 1.53
CA GLN A 155 10.89 8.44 1.38
C GLN A 155 11.26 8.28 -0.08
N TYR A 156 12.34 8.95 -0.48
CA TYR A 156 12.82 8.93 -1.85
C TYR A 156 14.19 8.26 -1.89
N THR A 157 14.30 7.25 -2.74
CA THR A 157 15.54 6.49 -2.98
C THR A 157 15.96 6.66 -4.43
N GLN A 158 17.16 7.17 -4.66
CA GLN A 158 17.72 7.33 -6.00
C GLN A 158 18.49 6.07 -6.39
N ARG A 159 18.23 5.51 -7.58
CA ARG A 159 19.07 4.46 -8.19
C ARG A 159 19.37 4.85 -9.63
N GLY A 160 20.62 5.18 -9.90
CA GLY A 160 21.01 5.81 -11.17
C GLY A 160 20.26 7.12 -11.37
N GLU A 161 19.63 7.27 -12.53
CA GLU A 161 18.84 8.46 -12.89
C GLU A 161 17.38 8.38 -12.40
N THR A 162 16.96 7.23 -11.85
CA THR A 162 15.56 7.02 -11.45
C THR A 162 15.37 7.28 -9.95
N THR A 163 14.36 8.08 -9.62
CA THR A 163 13.91 8.27 -8.23
C THR A 163 12.72 7.36 -7.94
N TYR A 164 12.87 6.54 -6.91
CA TYR A 164 11.84 5.66 -6.39
C TYR A 164 11.23 6.28 -5.14
N LYS A 165 9.90 6.40 -5.09
CA LYS A 165 9.18 7.00 -3.96
C LYS A 165 8.48 5.92 -3.17
N SER A 166 8.54 5.97 -1.85
CA SER A 166 7.90 5.03 -0.95
C SER A 166 7.22 5.78 0.19
N GLU A 167 6.14 5.21 0.70
CA GLU A 167 5.44 5.73 1.86
C GLU A 167 5.18 4.67 2.93
N LYS A 168 5.07 5.16 4.17
CA LYS A 168 4.60 4.42 5.34
C LYS A 168 3.63 5.29 6.12
N LEU A 169 2.54 4.71 6.60
CA LEU A 169 1.64 5.38 7.52
C LEU A 169 2.08 5.19 8.97
N LYS A 170 1.80 6.21 9.77
CA LYS A 170 2.00 6.27 11.21
C LYS A 170 0.76 6.90 11.83
N SER A 171 0.24 6.25 12.87
CA SER A 171 -0.90 6.78 13.62
C SER A 171 -0.56 8.14 14.23
N LEU A 172 -1.50 9.09 14.19
CA LEU A 172 -1.42 10.35 14.94
C LEU A 172 -1.63 10.13 16.44
N LEU A 173 -2.31 9.04 16.81
CA LEU A 173 -2.47 8.60 18.18
C LEU A 173 -1.29 7.69 18.51
N SER A 174 -0.23 8.26 19.09
CA SER A 174 0.80 7.50 19.77
C SER A 174 0.23 6.96 21.07
N ILE A 175 -0.05 5.66 21.13
CA ILE A 175 -0.27 4.92 22.37
C ILE A 175 1.00 4.11 22.63
#